data_AF-A0A0N4Y3Z4-F1
#
_entry.id   AF-A0A0N4Y3Z4-F1
#
_cell.length_a   1.000
_cell.length_b   1.000
_cell.length_c   1.000
_cell.angle_alpha   90.00
_cell.angle_beta   90.00
_cell.angle_gamma   90.00
#
_symmetry.space_group_name_H-M   'P 1'
#
loop_
_entity.id
_entity.type
_entity.pdbx_description
1 polymer ?
#
loop_
_entity_poly.entity_id
_entity_poly.type
_entity_poly.pdbx_seq_one_letter_code
_entity_poly.pdbx_strand_id
1 'polypeptide(L)'
;MANLITPVDVPSIVKDFQKIVVDLKESEKRHIPGQNPEEHKKNRNRQLRDLDNENRQLRQLYEDSQWTLHLVMESHRRLMEETFDQDDGLDLSQDASDDELEDRKQDLHVLVAQMAHAVNGVYRYEEQMVNKLQKRIIELREENDILRCILDSESGADLDSIYQRFLGRSCGSLPKTDSELDTHSSDDTDSSAQLEEQPTPRKKQSVIENPKFM
;
A
#
# COMPACT_ATOMS: atom_id res chain seq x y z
N MET A 1 -68.74 11.03 -6.44
CA MET A 1 -67.68 10.01 -6.30
C MET A 1 -67.31 9.96 -4.82
N ALA A 2 -67.83 9.00 -4.07
CA ALA A 2 -67.58 8.88 -2.63
C ALA A 2 -66.48 7.85 -2.43
N ASN A 3 -65.30 8.30 -1.99
CA ASN A 3 -64.22 7.41 -1.58
C ASN A 3 -64.59 6.80 -0.22
N LEU A 4 -64.94 5.51 -0.26
CA LEU A 4 -65.13 4.67 0.91
C LEU A 4 -63.77 4.49 1.61
N ILE A 5 -63.55 5.24 2.68
CA ILE A 5 -62.43 5.02 3.60
C ILE A 5 -62.72 3.71 4.30
N THR A 6 -61.93 2.67 4.01
CA THR A 6 -62.02 1.38 4.68
C THR A 6 -61.67 1.55 6.16
N PRO A 7 -62.46 0.96 7.08
CA PRO A 7 -62.18 1.08 8.51
C PRO A 7 -60.86 0.37 8.83
N VAL A 8 -59.97 1.09 9.52
CA VAL A 8 -58.68 0.58 9.97
C VAL A 8 -58.92 -0.40 11.12
N ASP A 9 -58.54 -1.67 10.93
CA ASP A 9 -58.65 -2.72 11.93
C ASP A 9 -57.52 -2.60 12.98
N VAL A 10 -57.74 -1.68 13.92
CA VAL A 10 -56.80 -1.38 15.02
C VAL A 10 -56.41 -2.65 15.82
N PRO A 11 -57.32 -3.58 16.15
CA PRO A 11 -56.95 -4.87 16.76
C PRO A 11 -55.91 -5.68 15.97
N SER A 12 -56.00 -5.73 14.64
CA SER A 12 -55.01 -6.43 13.81
C SER A 12 -53.64 -5.76 13.90
N ILE A 13 -53.62 -4.42 13.81
CA ILE A 13 -52.39 -3.63 13.93
C ILE A 13 -51.74 -3.84 15.30
N VAL A 14 -52.52 -3.85 16.38
CA VAL A 14 -52.02 -4.10 17.74
C VAL A 14 -51.41 -5.50 17.87
N LYS A 15 -52.02 -6.52 17.25
CA LYS A 15 -51.46 -7.88 17.22
C LYS A 15 -50.15 -7.93 16.42
N ASP A 16 -50.08 -7.24 15.29
CA ASP A 16 -48.86 -7.18 14.49
C ASP A 16 -47.73 -6.48 15.23
N PHE A 17 -48.01 -5.36 15.92
CA PHE A 17 -47.04 -4.70 16.78
C PHE A 17 -46.60 -5.56 17.96
N GLN A 18 -47.53 -6.26 18.63
CA GLN A 18 -47.18 -7.19 19.70
C GLN A 18 -46.29 -8.33 19.18
N LYS A 19 -46.61 -8.88 18.01
CA LYS A 19 -45.79 -9.91 17.35
C LYS A 19 -44.39 -9.38 17.03
N ILE A 20 -44.28 -8.18 16.45
CA ILE A 20 -42.99 -7.54 16.14
C ILE A 20 -42.18 -7.30 17.43
N VAL A 21 -42.80 -6.83 18.50
CA VAL A 21 -42.13 -6.59 19.79
C VAL A 21 -41.65 -7.90 20.42
N VAL A 22 -42.43 -8.98 20.31
CA VAL A 22 -42.04 -10.33 20.77
C VAL A 22 -40.89 -10.86 19.91
N ASP A 23 -40.99 -10.78 18.59
CA ASP A 23 -39.93 -11.21 17.66
C ASP A 23 -38.63 -10.43 17.89
N LEU A 24 -38.71 -9.11 18.16
CA LEU A 24 -37.56 -8.29 18.54
C LEU A 24 -36.95 -8.73 19.86
N LYS A 25 -37.76 -8.91 20.91
CA LYS A 25 -37.30 -9.40 22.22
C LYS A 25 -36.73 -10.82 22.16
N GLU A 26 -37.24 -11.66 21.27
CA GLU A 26 -36.70 -12.99 21.03
C GLU A 26 -35.42 -12.93 20.20
N SER A 27 -35.31 -12.05 19.20
CA SER A 27 -34.10 -11.87 18.39
C SER A 27 -32.92 -11.34 19.20
N GLU A 28 -33.18 -10.49 20.19
CA GLU A 28 -32.17 -10.02 21.16
C GLU A 28 -31.71 -11.15 22.09
N LYS A 29 -32.56 -12.16 22.31
CA LYS A 29 -32.27 -13.38 23.09
C LYS A 29 -31.76 -14.55 22.26
N ARG A 30 -31.88 -14.52 20.92
CA ARG A 30 -31.22 -15.46 19.99
C ARG A 30 -29.74 -15.11 19.89
N HIS A 31 -29.12 -15.13 21.06
CA HIS A 31 -27.71 -15.34 21.23
C HIS A 31 -27.39 -16.70 20.62
N ILE A 32 -26.50 -16.74 19.63
CA ILE A 32 -25.90 -18.00 19.20
C ILE A 32 -25.14 -18.52 20.43
N PRO A 33 -25.51 -19.66 21.03
CA PRO A 33 -24.83 -20.16 22.22
C PRO A 33 -23.34 -20.38 21.88
N GLY A 34 -22.45 -19.59 22.49
CA GLY A 34 -21.01 -19.66 22.29
C GLY A 34 -20.33 -18.40 21.70
N GLN A 35 -21.07 -17.41 21.19
CA GLN A 35 -20.47 -16.17 20.69
C GLN A 35 -20.59 -15.04 21.72
N ASN A 36 -19.52 -14.84 22.49
CA ASN A 36 -19.42 -13.75 23.46
C ASN A 36 -19.65 -12.38 22.78
N PRO A 37 -20.68 -11.61 23.14
CA PRO A 37 -21.02 -10.35 22.45
C PRO A 37 -19.94 -9.28 22.65
N GLU A 38 -19.09 -9.41 23.67
CA GLU A 38 -17.89 -8.59 23.79
C GLU A 38 -16.84 -8.92 22.73
N GLU A 39 -16.70 -10.18 22.36
CA GLU A 39 -15.68 -10.62 21.41
C GLU A 39 -15.99 -10.11 20.00
N HIS A 40 -17.27 -10.13 19.61
CA HIS A 40 -17.73 -9.48 18.37
C HIS A 40 -17.47 -7.97 18.35
N LYS A 41 -17.70 -7.28 19.47
CA LYS A 41 -17.39 -5.84 19.59
C LYS A 41 -15.89 -5.59 19.51
N LYS A 42 -15.07 -6.43 20.16
CA LYS A 42 -13.60 -6.35 20.09
C LYS A 42 -13.09 -6.60 18.67
N ASN A 43 -13.63 -7.60 17.97
CA ASN A 43 -13.28 -7.91 16.59
C ASN A 43 -13.66 -6.78 15.63
N ARG A 44 -14.88 -6.24 15.75
CA ARG A 44 -15.32 -5.08 14.96
C ARG A 44 -14.46 -3.84 15.22
N ASN A 45 -14.09 -3.59 16.49
CA ASN A 45 -13.19 -2.48 16.82
C ASN A 45 -11.78 -2.69 16.26
N ARG A 46 -11.31 -3.93 16.16
CA ARG A 46 -10.04 -4.25 15.51
C ARG A 46 -10.11 -3.93 14.02
N GLN A 47 -11.14 -4.43 13.34
CA GLN A 47 -11.40 -4.14 11.92
C GLN A 47 -11.49 -2.64 11.64
N LEU A 48 -12.16 -1.87 12.51
CA LEU A 48 -12.22 -0.41 12.37
C LEU A 48 -10.84 0.24 12.47
N ARG A 49 -9.99 -0.20 13.41
CA ARG A 49 -8.61 0.31 13.51
C ARG A 49 -7.78 -0.06 12.29
N ASP A 50 -7.95 -1.27 11.78
CA ASP A 50 -7.24 -1.74 10.60
C ASP A 50 -7.65 -0.91 9.37
N LEU A 51 -8.95 -0.66 9.19
CA LEU A 51 -9.46 0.22 8.13
C LEU A 51 -9.03 1.68 8.28
N ASP A 52 -8.95 2.21 9.50
CA ASP A 52 -8.43 3.57 9.75
C ASP A 52 -6.94 3.68 9.41
N ASN A 53 -6.16 2.65 9.72
CA ASN A 53 -4.75 2.56 9.36
C ASN A 53 -4.57 2.49 7.84
N GLU A 54 -5.34 1.64 7.16
CA GLU A 54 -5.33 1.54 5.70
C GLU A 54 -5.73 2.88 5.05
N ASN A 55 -6.78 3.55 5.55
CA ASN A 55 -7.17 4.87 5.05
C ASN A 55 -6.06 5.92 5.22
N ARG A 56 -5.35 5.88 6.35
CA ARG A 56 -4.20 6.75 6.57
C ARG A 56 -3.08 6.45 5.58
N GLN A 57 -2.77 5.17 5.35
CA GLN A 57 -1.77 4.75 4.38
C GLN A 57 -2.14 5.18 2.96
N LEU A 58 -3.40 5.02 2.55
CA LEU A 58 -3.89 5.46 1.24
C LEU A 58 -3.76 6.98 1.05
N ARG A 59 -4.06 7.77 2.09
CA ARG A 59 -3.86 9.22 2.06
C ARG A 59 -2.39 9.59 1.89
N GLN A 60 -1.51 8.92 2.63
CA GLN A 60 -0.07 9.12 2.50
C GLN A 60 0.41 8.76 1.08
N LEU A 61 0.00 7.61 0.56
CA LEU A 61 0.37 7.17 -0.79
C LEU A 61 -0.12 8.14 -1.86
N TYR A 62 -1.32 8.69 -1.69
CA TYR A 62 -1.84 9.72 -2.58
C TYR A 62 -0.97 10.98 -2.54
N GLU A 63 -0.62 11.48 -1.35
CA GLU A 63 0.27 12.64 -1.19
C GLU A 63 1.65 12.38 -1.82
N ASP A 64 2.24 11.20 -1.59
CA ASP A 64 3.54 10.81 -2.16
C ASP A 64 3.47 10.73 -3.70
N SER A 65 2.37 10.21 -4.25
CA SER A 65 2.16 10.15 -5.70
C SER A 65 2.00 11.54 -6.32
N GLN A 66 1.31 12.46 -5.65
CA GLN A 66 1.17 13.85 -6.08
C GLN A 66 2.53 14.56 -6.06
N TRP A 67 3.33 14.34 -5.03
CA TRP A 67 4.68 14.89 -4.95
C TRP A 67 5.59 14.37 -6.05
N THR A 68 5.56 13.05 -6.29
CA THR A 68 6.35 12.41 -7.34
C THR A 68 5.97 12.94 -8.71
N LEU A 69 4.67 13.05 -8.99
CA LEU A 69 4.17 13.61 -10.24
C LEU A 69 4.63 15.06 -10.42
N HIS A 70 4.53 15.89 -9.38
CA HIS A 70 5.03 17.26 -9.42
C HIS A 70 6.52 17.32 -9.77
N LEU A 71 7.34 16.46 -9.16
CA LEU A 71 8.77 16.39 -9.41
C LEU A 71 9.09 15.97 -10.86
N VAL A 72 8.36 14.99 -11.39
CA VAL A 72 8.50 14.53 -12.78
C VAL A 72 8.08 15.62 -13.76
N MET A 73 6.94 16.28 -13.53
CA MET A 73 6.47 17.38 -14.37
C MET A 73 7.43 18.56 -14.35
N GLU A 74 8.00 18.89 -13.18
CA GLU A 74 8.98 19.95 -13.02
C GLU A 74 10.30 19.62 -13.73
N SER A 75 10.78 18.38 -13.62
CA SER A 75 11.95 17.90 -14.36
C SER A 75 11.73 18.01 -15.87
N HIS A 76 10.58 17.52 -16.36
CA HIS A 76 10.21 17.61 -17.77
C HIS A 76 10.13 19.06 -18.24
N ARG A 77 9.55 19.96 -17.43
CA ARG A 77 9.49 21.39 -17.73
C ARG A 77 10.88 21.98 -17.90
N ARG A 78 11.82 21.69 -16.99
CA ARG A 78 13.21 22.17 -17.09
C ARG A 78 13.92 21.62 -18.32
N LEU A 79 13.72 20.35 -18.64
CA LEU A 79 14.29 19.74 -19.84
C LEU A 79 13.76 20.42 -21.10
N MET A 80 12.45 20.69 -21.16
CA MET A 80 11.85 21.42 -22.26
C MET A 80 12.42 22.85 -22.36
N GLU A 81 12.51 23.58 -21.25
CA GLU A 81 13.15 24.90 -21.21
C GLU A 81 14.59 24.83 -21.77
N GLU A 82 15.40 23.87 -21.34
CA GLU A 82 16.78 23.69 -21.84
C GLU A 82 16.85 23.35 -23.33
N THR A 83 15.98 22.48 -23.85
CA THR A 83 15.99 22.09 -25.27
C THR A 83 15.43 23.18 -26.19
N PHE A 84 14.42 23.92 -25.74
CA PHE A 84 13.76 24.93 -26.57
C PHE A 84 14.43 26.32 -26.45
N ASP A 85 15.05 26.65 -25.32
CA ASP A 85 15.88 27.86 -25.19
C ASP A 85 17.17 27.75 -26.03
N GLN A 86 17.63 26.53 -26.35
CA GLN A 86 18.74 26.31 -27.28
C GLN A 86 18.34 26.57 -28.74
N ASP A 87 17.10 26.28 -29.14
CA ASP A 87 16.63 26.46 -30.53
C ASP A 87 16.36 27.93 -30.90
N ASP A 88 16.06 28.81 -29.92
CA ASP A 88 15.91 30.27 -30.18
C ASP A 88 17.25 30.98 -30.43
N GLY A 89 18.39 30.32 -30.17
CA GLY A 89 19.75 30.82 -30.38
C GLY A 89 20.50 30.19 -31.56
N LEU A 90 19.95 29.16 -32.20
CA LEU A 90 20.57 28.52 -33.36
C LEU A 90 20.15 29.22 -34.66
N ASP A 91 20.64 30.45 -34.80
CA ASP A 91 20.96 30.99 -36.12
C ASP A 91 21.88 29.94 -36.79
N LEU A 92 21.38 29.33 -37.86
CA LEU A 92 22.00 28.22 -38.59
C LEU A 92 23.31 28.70 -39.24
N SER A 93 24.39 28.85 -38.47
CA SER A 93 25.75 28.85 -38.99
C SER A 93 26.19 27.40 -39.17
N GLN A 94 25.66 26.80 -40.23
CA GLN A 94 26.11 25.52 -40.78
C GLN A 94 27.50 25.72 -41.40
N ASP A 95 28.53 25.78 -40.56
CA ASP A 95 29.94 25.69 -40.96
C ASP A 95 30.83 25.36 -39.73
N ALA A 96 30.40 24.40 -38.90
CA ALA A 96 31.33 23.75 -37.98
C ALA A 96 32.19 22.80 -38.80
N SER A 97 33.51 23.02 -38.82
CA SER A 97 34.45 22.13 -39.50
C SER A 97 34.34 20.72 -38.92
N ASP A 98 34.58 19.71 -39.76
CA ASP A 98 34.53 18.28 -39.40
C ASP A 98 35.42 17.97 -38.16
N ASP A 99 36.49 18.76 -37.96
CA ASP A 99 37.37 18.69 -36.80
C ASP A 99 36.69 19.10 -35.47
N GLU A 100 35.81 20.10 -35.46
CA GLU A 100 35.08 20.52 -34.24
C GLU A 100 34.02 19.49 -33.81
N LEU A 101 33.47 18.74 -34.77
CA LEU A 101 32.52 17.66 -34.51
C LEU A 101 33.21 16.45 -33.88
N GLU A 102 34.42 16.08 -34.35
CA GLU A 102 35.18 14.98 -33.74
C GLU A 102 35.71 15.35 -32.34
N ASP A 103 36.11 16.59 -32.09
CA ASP A 103 36.51 17.03 -30.75
C ASP A 103 35.34 16.94 -29.74
N ARG A 104 34.14 17.41 -30.13
CA ARG A 104 32.93 17.28 -29.29
C ARG A 104 32.54 15.83 -29.04
N LYS A 105 32.70 14.97 -30.04
CA LYS A 105 32.43 13.53 -29.92
C LYS A 105 33.42 12.85 -28.99
N GLN A 106 34.70 13.21 -29.06
CA GLN A 106 35.73 12.74 -28.14
C GLN A 106 35.39 13.13 -26.69
N ASP A 107 34.97 14.38 -26.46
CA ASP A 107 34.55 14.87 -25.14
C ASP A 107 33.33 14.11 -24.60
N LEU A 108 32.34 13.83 -25.46
CA LEU A 108 31.18 13.00 -25.11
C LEU A 108 31.60 11.58 -24.73
N HIS A 109 32.53 10.97 -25.46
CA HIS A 109 33.05 9.65 -25.12
C HIS A 109 33.76 9.64 -23.76
N VAL A 110 34.53 10.68 -23.44
CA VAL A 110 35.17 10.84 -22.14
C VAL A 110 34.13 11.01 -21.04
N LEU A 111 33.11 11.83 -21.25
CA LEU A 111 32.02 12.05 -20.29
C LEU A 111 31.22 10.76 -20.03
N VAL A 112 30.86 10.02 -21.09
CA VAL A 112 30.16 8.74 -20.98
C VAL A 112 31.01 7.71 -20.24
N ALA A 113 32.32 7.66 -20.50
CA ALA A 113 33.24 6.78 -19.77
C ALA A 113 33.33 7.13 -18.28
N GLN A 114 33.36 8.41 -17.94
CA GLN A 114 33.33 8.88 -16.55
C GLN A 114 32.02 8.53 -15.86
N MET A 115 30.88 8.76 -16.52
CA MET A 115 29.57 8.36 -16.01
C MET A 115 29.47 6.84 -15.80
N ALA A 116 29.90 6.05 -16.78
CA ALA A 116 29.90 4.59 -16.67
C ALA A 116 30.77 4.12 -15.49
N HIS A 117 31.93 4.75 -15.27
CA HIS A 117 32.78 4.46 -14.12
C HIS A 117 32.11 4.83 -12.79
N ALA A 118 31.47 6.00 -12.71
CA ALA A 118 30.75 6.43 -11.52
C ALA A 118 29.57 5.49 -11.18
N VAL A 119 28.76 5.15 -12.19
CA VAL A 119 27.63 4.22 -12.07
C VAL A 119 28.10 2.83 -11.64
N ASN A 120 29.17 2.31 -12.24
CA ASN A 120 29.74 1.02 -11.85
C ASN A 120 30.30 1.05 -10.41
N GLY A 121 30.85 2.19 -9.98
CA GLY A 121 31.27 2.40 -8.59
C GLY A 121 30.10 2.30 -7.60
N VAL A 122 28.97 2.95 -7.92
CA VAL A 122 27.74 2.86 -7.12
C VAL A 122 27.21 1.43 -7.11
N TYR A 123 27.14 0.78 -8.26
CA TYR A 123 26.64 -0.59 -8.38
C TYR A 123 27.45 -1.58 -7.52
N ARG A 124 28.79 -1.49 -7.55
CA ARG A 124 29.64 -2.34 -6.69
C ARG A 124 29.45 -2.06 -5.21
N TYR A 125 29.23 -0.80 -4.83
CA TYR A 125 28.96 -0.45 -3.44
C TYR A 125 27.62 -1.01 -2.98
N GLU A 126 26.58 -0.91 -3.81
CA GLU A 126 25.27 -1.52 -3.56
C GLU A 126 25.37 -3.03 -3.43
N GLU A 127 26.09 -3.70 -4.34
CA GLU A 127 26.33 -5.14 -4.26
C GLU A 127 27.03 -5.54 -2.94
N GLN A 128 28.04 -4.78 -2.51
CA GLN A 128 28.69 -5.01 -1.22
C GLN A 128 27.74 -4.79 -0.04
N MET A 129 26.87 -3.77 -0.11
CA MET A 129 25.87 -3.49 0.91
C MET A 129 24.81 -4.60 0.99
N VAL A 130 24.28 -5.04 -0.14
CA VAL A 130 23.34 -6.15 -0.24
C VAL A 130 23.95 -7.42 0.36
N ASN A 131 25.21 -7.74 0.02
CA ASN A 131 25.90 -8.89 0.59
C ASN A 131 26.07 -8.79 2.11
N LYS A 132 26.41 -7.60 2.64
CA LYS A 132 26.50 -7.36 4.09
C LYS A 132 25.14 -7.51 4.77
N LEU A 133 24.08 -6.97 4.17
CA LEU A 133 22.71 -7.08 4.67
C LEU A 133 22.24 -8.53 4.66
N GLN A 134 22.47 -9.27 3.58
CA GLN A 134 22.12 -10.67 3.46
C GLN A 134 22.85 -11.51 4.51
N LYS A 135 24.14 -11.25 4.75
CA LYS A 135 24.88 -11.88 5.85
C LYS A 135 24.24 -11.57 7.21
N ARG A 136 23.88 -10.31 7.45
CA ARG A 136 23.24 -9.91 8.70
C ARG A 136 21.86 -10.54 8.89
N ILE A 137 21.10 -10.72 7.82
CA ILE A 137 19.80 -11.41 7.84
C ILE A 137 20.00 -12.88 8.24
N ILE A 138 21.02 -13.55 7.70
CA ILE A 138 21.34 -14.95 8.07
C ILE A 138 21.72 -15.03 9.55
N GLU A 139 22.62 -14.17 10.03
CA GLU A 139 23.00 -14.12 11.45
C GLU A 139 21.80 -13.88 12.38
N LEU A 140 20.94 -12.93 12.03
CA LEU A 140 19.73 -12.62 12.82
C LEU A 140 18.73 -13.78 12.80
N ARG A 141 18.67 -14.54 11.69
CA ARG A 141 17.83 -15.74 11.60
C ARG A 141 18.34 -16.83 12.51
N GLU A 142 19.65 -17.09 12.50
CA GLU A 142 20.30 -18.03 13.41
C GLU A 142 20.08 -17.62 14.88
N GLU A 143 20.24 -16.34 15.20
CA GLU A 143 19.98 -15.80 16.55
C GLU A 143 18.52 -16.00 16.97
N ASN A 144 17.55 -15.69 16.09
CA ASN A 144 16.13 -15.92 16.37
C ASN A 144 15.82 -17.41 16.58
N ASP A 145 16.42 -18.29 15.78
CA ASP A 145 16.22 -19.72 15.89
C ASP A 145 16.78 -20.27 17.20
N ILE A 146 17.93 -19.75 17.67
CA ILE A 146 18.47 -20.05 19.01
C ILE A 146 17.52 -19.57 20.10
N LEU A 147 17.05 -18.31 20.03
CA LEU A 147 16.13 -17.75 21.02
C LEU A 147 14.82 -18.55 21.08
N ARG A 148 14.28 -18.98 19.94
CA ARG A 148 13.12 -19.89 19.89
C ARG A 148 13.43 -21.23 20.55
N CYS A 149 14.61 -21.81 20.32
CA CYS A 149 15.00 -23.03 21.00
C CYS A 149 15.07 -22.85 22.52
N ILE A 150 15.54 -21.69 23.00
CA ILE A 150 15.59 -21.36 24.43
C ILE A 150 14.18 -21.19 25.00
N LEU A 151 13.30 -20.46 24.32
CA LEU A 151 11.92 -20.22 24.76
C LEU A 151 11.04 -21.48 24.72
N ASP A 152 11.24 -22.35 23.73
CA ASP A 152 10.58 -23.66 23.60
C ASP A 152 11.12 -24.68 24.62
N SER A 153 12.17 -24.35 25.37
CA SER A 153 12.74 -25.24 26.38
C SER A 153 12.08 -25.03 27.73
N GLU A 154 11.83 -26.14 28.43
CA GLU A 154 11.26 -26.10 29.76
C GLU A 154 12.23 -25.41 30.74
N SER A 155 11.68 -24.66 31.70
CA SER A 155 12.47 -23.95 32.71
C SER A 155 13.35 -24.93 33.51
N GLY A 156 14.64 -24.96 33.20
CA GLY A 156 15.63 -25.88 33.81
C GLY A 156 16.31 -26.85 32.83
N ALA A 157 16.03 -26.76 31.53
CA ALA A 157 16.72 -27.55 30.52
C ALA A 157 18.22 -27.21 30.42
N ASP A 158 19.05 -28.25 30.30
CA ASP A 158 20.50 -28.13 30.16
C ASP A 158 20.90 -27.54 28.79
N LEU A 159 21.93 -26.70 28.75
CA LEU A 159 22.38 -25.99 27.54
C LEU A 159 22.70 -26.95 26.38
N ASP A 160 23.23 -28.13 26.70
CA ASP A 160 23.55 -29.16 25.73
C ASP A 160 22.29 -29.73 25.06
N SER A 161 21.18 -29.84 25.79
CA SER A 161 19.89 -30.30 25.25
C SER A 161 19.26 -29.27 24.30
N ILE A 162 19.46 -27.97 24.58
CA ILE A 162 19.00 -26.86 23.73
C ILE A 162 19.82 -26.81 22.43
N TYR A 163 21.13 -26.98 22.54
CA TYR A 163 22.04 -26.98 21.39
C TYR A 163 21.78 -28.16 20.43
N GLN A 164 21.52 -29.36 20.97
CA GLN A 164 21.14 -30.53 20.15
C GLN A 164 19.80 -30.32 19.43
N ARG A 165 18.83 -29.65 20.06
CA ARG A 165 17.53 -29.32 19.43
C ARG A 165 17.68 -28.28 18.32
N PHE A 166 18.55 -27.27 18.50
CA PHE A 166 18.89 -26.29 17.47
C PHE A 166 19.53 -26.95 16.25
N LEU A 167 20.55 -27.79 16.46
CA LEU A 167 21.19 -28.58 15.39
C LEU A 167 20.19 -29.47 14.64
N GLY A 168 19.23 -30.06 15.35
CA GLY A 168 18.16 -30.87 14.75
C GLY A 168 17.18 -30.08 13.88
N ARG A 169 16.88 -28.82 14.21
CA ARG A 169 15.99 -27.94 13.42
C ARG A 169 16.70 -27.31 12.21
N SER A 170 17.97 -26.96 12.34
CA SER A 170 18.76 -26.33 11.25
C SER A 170 18.94 -27.24 10.02
N CYS A 171 18.72 -28.56 10.14
CA CYS A 171 18.77 -29.50 9.02
C CYS A 171 17.43 -29.67 8.26
N GLY A 172 16.34 -29.03 8.73
CA GLY A 172 14.97 -29.38 8.32
C GLY A 172 14.09 -28.29 7.70
N SER A 173 14.56 -27.05 7.51
CA SER A 173 13.71 -26.02 6.90
C SER A 173 14.46 -24.99 6.05
N LEU A 174 14.70 -25.35 4.79
CA LEU A 174 14.67 -24.37 3.70
C LEU A 174 13.19 -24.13 3.35
N PRO A 175 12.60 -22.95 3.62
CA PRO A 175 11.48 -22.52 2.81
C PRO A 175 12.03 -22.20 1.42
N LYS A 176 11.53 -22.91 0.41
CA LYS A 176 11.63 -22.46 -0.98
C LYS A 176 11.02 -21.07 -1.04
N THR A 177 11.86 -20.07 -1.26
CA THR A 177 11.42 -18.83 -1.87
C THR A 177 11.15 -19.17 -3.33
N ASP A 178 9.89 -19.47 -3.65
CA ASP A 178 9.41 -19.53 -5.01
C ASP A 178 9.56 -18.12 -5.62
N SER A 179 10.66 -17.96 -6.35
CA SER A 179 10.91 -16.85 -7.26
C SER A 179 10.19 -17.15 -8.57
N GLU A 180 8.86 -17.03 -8.58
CA GLU A 180 8.09 -16.92 -9.82
C GLU A 180 8.20 -15.48 -10.33
N LEU A 181 9.27 -15.23 -11.09
CA LEU A 181 9.37 -14.10 -12.01
C LEU A 181 8.59 -14.48 -13.27
N ASP A 182 7.26 -14.40 -13.19
CA ASP A 182 6.40 -14.54 -14.37
C ASP A 182 6.52 -13.30 -15.24
N THR A 183 7.29 -13.45 -16.31
CA THR A 183 7.37 -12.50 -17.41
C THR A 183 6.17 -12.72 -18.31
N HIS A 184 5.04 -12.11 -17.97
CA HIS A 184 3.89 -12.05 -18.88
C HIS A 184 4.06 -10.90 -19.87
N SER A 185 4.59 -11.28 -21.04
CA SER A 185 4.30 -10.65 -22.33
C SER A 185 2.80 -10.79 -22.62
N SER A 186 2.07 -9.69 -22.74
CA SER A 186 0.79 -9.66 -23.45
C SER A 186 0.60 -8.31 -24.12
N ASP A 187 0.79 -8.33 -25.44
CA ASP A 187 0.01 -7.52 -26.37
C ASP A 187 -1.48 -7.76 -26.10
N ASP A 188 -2.25 -6.67 -26.09
CA ASP A 188 -3.57 -6.55 -26.72
C ASP A 188 -4.20 -5.22 -26.26
N THR A 189 -4.06 -4.23 -27.14
CA THR A 189 -4.85 -3.00 -27.11
C THR A 189 -6.30 -3.32 -27.46
N ASP A 190 -7.20 -3.28 -26.47
CA ASP A 190 -8.64 -3.22 -26.72
C ASP A 190 -9.25 -1.90 -26.24
N SER A 191 -9.72 -1.17 -27.25
CA SER A 191 -10.64 -0.04 -27.30
C SER A 191 -11.48 0.23 -26.04
N SER A 192 -11.15 1.32 -25.33
CA SER A 192 -12.00 1.90 -24.28
C SER A 192 -13.34 2.40 -24.83
N ALA A 193 -14.41 1.73 -24.43
CA ALA A 193 -15.75 2.28 -24.43
C ALA A 193 -15.89 3.37 -23.35
N GLN A 194 -16.51 4.47 -23.75
CA GLN A 194 -16.91 5.60 -22.91
C GLN A 194 -17.83 5.14 -21.76
N LEU A 195 -17.54 5.61 -20.54
CA LEU A 195 -18.56 5.77 -19.50
C LEU A 195 -18.17 6.94 -18.61
N GLU A 196 -18.90 8.05 -18.81
CA GLU A 196 -18.92 9.22 -17.94
C GLU A 196 -19.46 8.81 -16.56
N GLU A 197 -18.68 9.04 -15.51
CA GLU A 197 -19.17 8.95 -14.13
C GLU A 197 -19.25 10.37 -13.54
N GLN A 198 -20.48 10.84 -13.33
CA GLN A 198 -20.76 12.16 -12.77
C GLN A 198 -20.39 12.25 -11.28
N PRO A 199 -19.96 13.43 -10.78
CA PRO A 199 -19.66 13.64 -9.37
C PRO A 199 -20.94 13.84 -8.51
N THR A 200 -21.02 13.10 -7.40
CA THR A 200 -22.09 13.18 -6.39
C THR A 200 -22.02 14.48 -5.56
N PRO A 201 -23.14 15.21 -5.32
CA PRO A 201 -23.10 16.47 -4.57
C PRO A 201 -23.06 16.25 -3.05
N ARG A 202 -22.15 16.95 -2.36
CA ARG A 202 -22.05 16.99 -0.89
C ARG A 202 -23.15 17.87 -0.28
N LYS A 203 -23.95 17.32 0.65
CA LYS A 203 -24.85 18.09 1.54
C LYS A 203 -24.03 18.87 2.58
N LYS A 204 -24.25 20.18 2.66
CA LYS A 204 -23.73 21.06 3.73
C LYS A 204 -24.46 20.76 5.04
N GLN A 205 -23.74 20.43 6.10
CA GLN A 205 -24.28 20.44 7.46
C GLN A 205 -24.35 21.87 7.98
N SER A 206 -25.55 22.28 8.40
CA SER A 206 -25.84 23.54 9.06
C SER A 206 -25.23 23.59 10.46
N VAL A 207 -24.59 24.71 10.78
CA VAL A 207 -24.10 25.10 12.10
C VAL A 207 -25.29 25.19 13.06
N ILE A 208 -25.21 24.49 14.19
CA ILE A 208 -26.13 24.63 15.32
C ILE A 208 -25.53 25.67 16.27
N GLU A 209 -26.15 26.84 16.36
CA GLU A 209 -25.87 27.82 17.42
C GLU A 209 -26.52 27.35 18.73
N ASN A 210 -25.71 27.27 19.79
CA ASN A 210 -26.21 27.05 21.16
C ASN A 210 -26.76 28.35 21.74
N PRO A 211 -27.92 28.34 22.42
CA PRO A 211 -28.35 29.47 23.24
C PRO A 211 -27.58 29.48 24.58
N LYS A 212 -26.93 30.61 24.88
CA LYS A 212 -26.41 30.91 26.22
C LYS A 212 -27.57 31.19 27.17
N PHE A 213 -27.63 30.44 28.26
CA PHE A 213 -28.28 30.86 29.49
C PHE A 213 -27.39 31.88 30.20
N MET A 214 -27.85 33.13 30.28
CA MET A 214 -27.91 34.00 31.47
C MET A 214 -28.46 35.38 31.08
#